data_AF-A0A356NCZ5-F1
#
_entry.id   AF-A0A356NCZ5-F1
#
_cell.length_a   1.000
_cell.length_b   1.000
_cell.length_c   1.000
_cell.angle_alpha   90.00
_cell.angle_beta   90.00
_cell.angle_gamma   90.00
#
_symmetry.space_group_name_H-M   'P 1'
#
loop_
_entity.id
_entity.type
_entity.pdbx_description
1 polymer ?
#
loop_
_entity_poly.entity_id
_entity_poly.type
_entity_poly.pdbx_seq_one_letter_code
_entity_poly.pdbx_strand_id
1 'polypeptide(L)'
;MNGLLAGYAASHARAGCIGEAWPVVLQRHDQDSRWGVESYPDECEYHGRDCGQGTVVRHPNFSGALAALLREAGYIPEDMVLAHQP
;
A
#
# COMPACT_ATOMS: atom_id res chain seq x y z
N MET A 1 -11.21 -7.96 -6.66
CA MET A 1 -10.23 -7.53 -7.68
C MET A 1 -8.92 -7.07 -7.02
N ASN A 2 -9.00 -6.18 -6.04
CA ASN A 2 -7.84 -5.58 -5.34
C ASN A 2 -6.81 -6.58 -4.78
N GLY A 3 -7.23 -7.71 -4.20
CA GLY A 3 -6.28 -8.73 -3.73
C GLY A 3 -5.44 -9.37 -4.84
N LEU A 4 -6.02 -9.58 -6.03
CA LEU A 4 -5.27 -10.10 -7.19
C LEU A 4 -4.25 -9.07 -7.69
N LEU A 5 -4.64 -7.79 -7.73
CA LEU A 5 -3.75 -6.70 -8.12
C LEU A 5 -2.62 -6.48 -7.10
N ALA A 6 -2.91 -6.66 -5.82
CA ALA A 6 -1.89 -6.62 -4.77
C ALA A 6 -0.85 -7.74 -4.95
N GLY A 7 -1.30 -8.98 -5.20
CA GLY A 7 -0.41 -10.10 -5.49
C GLY A 7 0.40 -9.92 -6.78
N TYR A 8 -0.23 -9.39 -7.82
CA TYR A 8 0.42 -9.04 -9.08
C TYR A 8 1.52 -8.00 -8.89
N ALA A 9 1.20 -6.88 -8.21
CA ALA A 9 2.16 -5.83 -7.90
C ALA A 9 3.32 -6.35 -7.03
N ALA A 10 3.02 -7.15 -6.00
CA ALA A 10 4.04 -7.73 -5.12
C ALA A 10 5.00 -8.66 -5.88
N SER A 11 4.47 -9.47 -6.80
CA SER A 11 5.28 -10.38 -7.62
C SER A 11 6.23 -9.62 -8.54
N HIS A 12 5.73 -8.54 -9.17
CA HIS A 12 6.55 -7.68 -10.02
C HIS A 12 7.54 -6.83 -9.23
N ALA A 13 7.16 -6.32 -8.06
CA ALA A 13 8.05 -5.58 -7.17
C ALA A 13 9.25 -6.42 -6.73
N ARG A 14 8.99 -7.66 -6.29
CA ARG A 14 10.06 -8.60 -5.93
C ARG A 14 10.98 -8.94 -7.11
N ALA A 15 10.48 -8.88 -8.34
CA ALA A 15 11.26 -9.07 -9.55
C ALA A 15 12.00 -7.81 -10.04
N GLY A 16 11.83 -6.66 -9.37
CA GLY A 16 12.39 -5.37 -9.81
C GLY A 16 11.62 -4.70 -10.95
N CYS A 17 10.43 -5.21 -11.31
CA CYS A 17 9.62 -4.79 -12.45
C CYS A 17 8.36 -4.01 -12.05
N ILE A 18 8.33 -3.37 -10.88
CA ILE A 18 7.13 -2.68 -10.38
C ILE A 18 6.65 -1.57 -11.33
N GLY A 19 7.55 -0.89 -12.04
CA GLY A 19 7.20 0.16 -13.00
C GLY A 19 6.30 -0.32 -14.15
N GLU A 20 6.39 -1.59 -14.52
CA GLU A 20 5.53 -2.20 -15.54
C GLU A 20 4.16 -2.60 -14.99
N ALA A 21 4.13 -3.07 -13.74
CA ALA A 21 2.90 -3.52 -13.10
C ALA A 21 2.03 -2.36 -12.60
N TRP A 22 2.66 -1.27 -12.15
CA TRP A 22 1.97 -0.18 -11.47
C TRP A 22 0.87 0.50 -12.30
N PRO A 23 1.04 0.76 -13.61
CA PRO A 23 -0.04 1.28 -14.45
C PRO A 23 -1.28 0.37 -14.49
N VAL A 24 -1.10 -0.95 -14.45
CA VAL A 24 -2.21 -1.93 -14.43
C VAL A 24 -2.96 -1.86 -13.10
N VAL A 25 -2.23 -1.71 -11.99
CA VAL A 25 -2.81 -1.51 -10.65
C VAL A 25 -3.68 -0.26 -10.65
N LEU A 26 -3.15 0.87 -11.13
CA LEU A 26 -3.89 2.13 -11.19
C LEU A 26 -5.12 2.03 -12.09
N GLN A 27 -5.03 1.35 -13.23
CA GLN A 27 -6.13 1.21 -14.17
C GLN A 27 -7.25 0.28 -13.69
N ARG A 28 -6.91 -0.82 -12.99
CA ARG A 28 -7.84 -1.93 -12.77
C ARG A 28 -8.32 -2.12 -11.34
N HIS A 29 -7.78 -1.36 -10.40
CA HIS A 29 -8.26 -1.45 -9.03
C HIS A 29 -9.73 -1.06 -8.95
N ASP A 30 -10.41 -1.67 -7.99
CA ASP A 30 -11.78 -1.34 -7.64
C ASP A 30 -11.79 0.01 -6.92
N GLN A 31 -12.31 1.03 -7.61
CA GLN A 31 -12.38 2.42 -7.15
C GLN A 31 -13.42 2.63 -6.04
N ASP A 32 -14.45 1.77 -5.98
CA ASP A 32 -15.49 1.82 -4.95
C ASP A 32 -15.06 1.07 -3.68
N SER A 33 -13.88 0.45 -3.72
CA SER A 33 -13.34 -0.28 -2.60
C SER A 33 -12.89 0.68 -1.51
N ARG A 34 -13.45 0.52 -0.32
CA ARG A 34 -12.98 1.18 0.92
C ARG A 34 -11.64 0.63 1.42
N TRP A 35 -10.85 -0.01 0.55
CA TRP A 35 -9.53 -0.49 0.90
C TRP A 35 -8.60 0.70 1.12
N GLY A 36 -8.32 0.97 2.38
CA GLY A 36 -7.26 1.84 2.87
C GLY A 36 -6.64 1.17 4.09
N VAL A 37 -5.31 1.16 4.17
CA VAL A 37 -4.60 0.62 5.32
C VAL A 37 -4.41 1.78 6.29
N GLU A 38 -4.93 1.62 7.51
CA GLU A 38 -4.42 2.35 8.67
C GLU A 38 -3.13 1.65 9.07
N SER A 39 -1.98 2.25 8.78
CA SER A 39 -0.70 1.75 9.28
C SER A 39 -0.42 2.39 10.65
N TYR A 40 -0.09 1.53 11.60
CA TYR A 40 0.25 1.89 12.98
C TYR A 40 1.77 1.72 13.11
N PRO A 41 2.57 2.80 13.14
CA PRO A 41 4.01 2.71 13.31
C PRO A 41 4.36 2.13 14.70
N ASP A 42 5.10 1.04 14.67
CA ASP A 42 6.00 0.37 15.63
C ASP A 42 5.82 0.42 17.17
N GLU A 43 4.77 0.99 17.76
CA GLU A 43 4.53 0.84 19.21
C GLU A 43 3.07 0.56 19.59
N CYS A 44 2.18 0.54 18.60
CA CYS A 44 0.75 0.29 18.80
C CYS A 44 0.33 -1.06 18.22
N GLU A 45 1.15 -2.10 18.44
CA GLU A 45 0.76 -3.48 18.19
C GLU A 45 -0.54 -3.79 18.93
N TYR A 46 -1.64 -3.77 18.18
CA TYR A 46 -2.78 -4.69 18.28
C TYR A 46 -3.20 -5.12 19.70
N HIS A 47 -3.41 -4.17 20.63
CA HIS A 47 -3.84 -4.48 22.00
C HIS A 47 -4.97 -3.58 22.52
N GLY A 48 -5.84 -3.08 21.63
CA GLY A 48 -7.07 -2.38 22.03
C GLY A 48 -6.85 -1.15 22.92
N ARG A 49 -5.64 -0.58 22.92
CA ARG A 49 -5.32 0.67 23.60
C ARG A 49 -5.35 1.81 22.60
N ASP A 50 -5.99 2.90 23.01
CA ASP A 50 -6.02 4.16 22.28
C ASP A 50 -4.61 4.55 21.85
N CYS A 51 -4.35 4.41 20.56
CA CYS A 51 -3.17 4.96 19.92
C CYS A 51 -3.38 6.47 19.99
N GLY A 52 -2.48 7.19 20.66
CA GLY A 52 -2.56 8.66 20.69
C GLY A 52 -2.76 9.19 19.27
N GLN A 53 -3.68 10.15 19.09
CA GLN A 53 -4.17 10.65 17.79
C GLN A 53 -3.09 11.13 16.79
N GLY A 54 -1.80 11.11 17.17
CA GLY A 54 -0.67 11.62 16.41
C GLY A 54 0.08 10.64 15.50
N THR A 55 -0.22 9.32 15.53
CA THR A 55 0.64 8.33 14.84
C THR A 55 -0.07 7.40 13.86
N VAL A 56 -1.36 7.58 13.54
CA VAL A 56 -2.00 6.74 12.52
C VAL A 56 -1.70 7.31 11.13
N VAL A 57 -0.89 6.60 10.34
CA VAL A 57 -0.69 6.95 8.93
C VAL A 57 -1.84 6.31 8.15
N ARG A 58 -2.77 7.16 7.69
CA ARG A 58 -3.89 6.71 6.87
C ARG A 58 -3.49 6.77 5.40
N HIS A 59 -3.57 5.63 4.73
CA HIS A 59 -3.55 5.57 3.29
C HIS A 59 -4.99 5.54 2.77
N PRO A 60 -5.52 6.66 2.24
CA PRO A 60 -6.95 6.82 1.98
C PRO A 60 -7.45 6.00 0.78
N ASN A 61 -6.53 5.51 -0.05
CA ASN A 61 -6.88 4.76 -1.25
C ASN A 61 -6.00 3.50 -1.42
N PHE A 62 -6.53 2.57 -2.20
CA PHE A 62 -5.91 1.27 -2.49
C PHE A 62 -4.45 1.41 -2.95
N SER A 63 -4.19 2.33 -3.89
CA SER A 63 -2.85 2.50 -4.47
C SER A 63 -1.82 2.99 -3.46
N GLY A 64 -2.19 3.94 -2.60
CA GLY A 64 -1.34 4.43 -1.52
C GLY A 64 -1.08 3.37 -0.46
N ALA A 65 -2.11 2.60 -0.09
CA ALA A 65 -2.00 1.53 0.90
C ALA A 65 -1.10 0.39 0.41
N LEU A 66 -1.26 -0.01 -0.85
CA LEU A 66 -0.42 -1.02 -1.47
C LEU A 66 1.03 -0.54 -1.61
N ALA A 67 1.27 0.72 -2.01
CA ALA A 67 2.62 1.26 -2.11
C ALA A 67 3.34 1.27 -0.76
N ALA A 68 2.63 1.63 0.33
CA ALA A 68 3.17 1.58 1.68
C ALA A 68 3.53 0.15 2.10
N LEU A 69 2.61 -0.80 1.89
CA LEU A 69 2.84 -2.22 2.21
C LEU A 69 4.05 -2.80 1.46
N LEU A 70 4.23 -2.45 0.18
CA LEU A 70 5.36 -2.92 -0.62
C LEU A 70 6.70 -2.35 -0.13
N ARG A 71 6.72 -1.11 0.38
CA ARG A 71 7.91 -0.50 1.00
C ARG A 71 8.24 -1.17 2.32
N GLU A 72 7.25 -1.32 3.19
CA GLU A 72 7.39 -1.98 4.50
C GLU A 72 7.89 -3.42 4.36
N ALA A 73 7.40 -4.14 3.34
CA ALA A 73 7.86 -5.50 3.01
C ALA A 73 9.26 -5.54 2.35
N GLY A 74 9.87 -4.39 2.05
CA GLY A 74 11.18 -4.30 1.38
C GLY A 74 11.15 -4.73 -0.09
N TYR A 75 9.98 -4.74 -0.74
CA TYR A 75 9.85 -5.10 -2.15
C TYR A 75 10.16 -3.94 -3.09
N ILE A 76 10.06 -2.70 -2.60
CA ILE A 76 10.46 -1.49 -3.31
C ILE A 76 11.20 -0.53 -2.36
N PRO A 77 12.10 0.33 -2.86
CA PRO A 77 12.78 1.34 -2.06
C PRO A 77 11.82 2.38 -1.47
N GLU A 78 12.19 2.96 -0.31
CA GLU A 78 11.39 4.02 0.32
C GLU A 78 11.33 5.30 -0.52
N ASP A 79 12.41 5.63 -1.22
CA ASP A 79 12.53 6.79 -2.09
C ASP A 79 11.86 6.61 -3.46
N MET A 80 11.38 5.40 -3.77
CA MET A 80 10.72 5.13 -5.05
C MET A 80 9.37 5.84 -5.13
N VAL A 81 9.26 6.78 -6.06
CA VAL A 81 8.02 7.50 -6.36
C VAL A 81 7.17 6.70 -7.33
N LEU A 82 6.12 6.10 -6.81
CA LEU A 82 5.05 5.51 -7.61
C LEU A 82 3.96 6.56 -7.84
N ALA A 83 3.34 6.57 -9.02
CA ALA A 83 2.21 7.46 -9.27
C ALA A 83 1.02 7.03 -8.41
N HIS A 84 0.27 7.97 -7.83
CA HIS A 84 -0.93 7.64 -7.06
C HIS A 84 -2.12 8.32 -7.73
N GLN A 85 -3.27 7.66 -7.80
CA GLN A 85 -4.50 8.37 -8.15
C GLN A 85 -4.99 9.14 -6.91
N PRO A 86 -5.41 10.40 -7.06
CA PRO A 86 -5.98 11.20 -5.97
C PRO A 86 -7.26 10.57 -5.42
#